data_AF-A0A813IX92-F1
#
_entry.id   AF-A0A813IX92-F1
#
_cell.length_a   1.000
_cell.length_b   1.000
_cell.length_c   1.000
_cell.angle_alpha   90.00
_cell.angle_beta   90.00
_cell.angle_gamma   90.00
#
_symmetry.space_group_name_H-M   'P 1'
#
loop_
_entity.id
_entity.type
_entity.pdbx_description
1 polymer ?
#
loop_
_entity_poly.entity_id
_entity_poly.type
_entity_poly.pdbx_seq_one_letter_code
_entity_poly.pdbx_strand_id
1 'polypeptide(L)'
;MEANRPDVQWHCVGFGQLDAFVSLQQLAALGHGTFQHSCLSLEGLRGAFSSISSTVTETRLPATCLEASSLHQLRQVTFEPFDGLKRKTSDVLHCRRIRYVFAGSHVQTEVEPDHVIVQCRQCPWMQGGMHLVFWLTDAAGTRMVAKASRFTGGSERSSAKGLAHYAESLAVAAHFASGFQAVCSRPLRFVQCHFYEALDASAPEIFQHFVGEEFIPGVIVKFNSNGGHANLAQQGSDTAQAFSHFTY
;
A
#
# COMPACT_ATOMS: atom_id res chain seq x y z
N MET A 1 -39.40 -15.87 -22.29
CA MET A 1 -38.66 -14.99 -21.37
C MET A 1 -37.79 -15.86 -20.51
N GLU A 2 -36.55 -16.11 -20.93
CA GLU A 2 -35.58 -16.78 -20.05
C GLU A 2 -35.09 -15.75 -19.03
N ALA A 3 -35.30 -16.04 -17.76
CA ALA A 3 -34.77 -15.23 -16.68
C ALA A 3 -33.25 -15.28 -16.75
N ASN A 4 -32.63 -14.12 -16.99
CA ASN A 4 -31.19 -13.93 -16.99
C ASN A 4 -30.65 -14.27 -15.60
N ARG A 5 -30.29 -15.54 -15.37
CA ARG A 5 -29.64 -15.96 -14.13
C ARG A 5 -28.20 -15.43 -14.16
N PRO A 6 -27.71 -14.83 -13.06
CA PRO A 6 -26.32 -14.41 -13.01
C PRO A 6 -25.43 -15.62 -13.24
N ASP A 7 -24.51 -15.52 -14.20
CA ASP A 7 -23.53 -16.55 -14.50
C ASP A 7 -22.58 -16.63 -13.29
N VAL A 8 -22.73 -17.69 -12.48
CA VAL A 8 -21.91 -17.86 -11.27
C VAL A 8 -20.60 -18.53 -11.66
N GLN A 9 -19.50 -17.77 -11.60
CA GLN A 9 -18.16 -18.30 -11.84
C GLN A 9 -17.47 -18.79 -10.56
N TRP A 10 -17.02 -20.05 -10.58
CA TRP A 10 -16.34 -20.70 -9.44
C TRP A 10 -14.83 -20.82 -9.71
N HIS A 11 -14.02 -20.02 -9.04
CA HIS A 11 -12.56 -20.14 -9.06
C HIS A 11 -12.07 -20.91 -7.82
N CYS A 12 -11.42 -22.04 -8.03
CA CYS A 12 -11.04 -22.97 -6.97
C CYS A 12 -9.52 -23.15 -6.88
N VAL A 13 -9.01 -23.24 -5.65
CA VAL A 13 -7.60 -23.57 -5.38
C VAL A 13 -7.53 -24.83 -4.54
N GLY A 14 -6.91 -25.87 -5.09
CA GLY A 14 -6.58 -27.08 -4.33
C GLY A 14 -5.21 -26.91 -3.68
N PHE A 15 -5.15 -26.94 -2.34
CA PHE A 15 -3.90 -26.91 -1.58
C PHE A 15 -3.72 -28.23 -0.82
N GLY A 16 -2.75 -29.04 -1.23
CA GLY A 16 -2.51 -30.38 -0.65
C GLY A 16 -2.19 -31.45 -1.70
N GLN A 17 -2.34 -32.73 -1.31
CA GLN A 17 -2.05 -33.88 -2.18
C GLN A 17 -3.06 -33.98 -3.36
N LEU A 18 -2.56 -34.33 -4.55
CA LEU A 18 -3.29 -34.25 -5.84
C LEU A 18 -4.63 -34.99 -5.87
N ASP A 19 -4.75 -36.09 -5.13
CA ASP A 19 -5.87 -37.02 -5.26
C ASP A 19 -7.17 -36.54 -4.60
N ALA A 20 -7.14 -35.42 -3.88
CA ALA A 20 -8.27 -34.92 -3.08
C ALA A 20 -9.13 -33.83 -3.77
N PHE A 21 -8.81 -33.42 -5.01
CA PHE A 21 -9.40 -32.20 -5.61
C PHE A 21 -10.33 -32.42 -6.79
N VAL A 22 -10.72 -33.66 -7.08
CA VAL A 22 -11.64 -33.97 -8.20
C VAL A 22 -12.94 -33.19 -8.08
N SER A 23 -13.52 -33.10 -6.87
CA SER A 23 -14.75 -32.33 -6.65
C SER A 23 -14.59 -30.83 -6.87
N LEU A 24 -13.41 -30.25 -6.56
CA LEU A 24 -13.13 -28.84 -6.80
C LEU A 24 -12.91 -28.54 -8.28
N GLN A 25 -12.28 -29.44 -9.02
CA GLN A 25 -12.14 -29.35 -10.47
C GLN A 25 -13.51 -29.40 -11.16
N GLN A 26 -14.38 -30.32 -10.73
CA GLN A 26 -15.74 -30.43 -11.25
C GLN A 26 -16.57 -29.18 -10.93
N LEU A 27 -16.46 -28.63 -9.72
CA LEU A 27 -17.15 -27.41 -9.33
C LEU A 27 -16.72 -26.20 -10.17
N ALA A 28 -15.42 -26.02 -10.40
CA ALA A 28 -14.90 -24.98 -11.26
C ALA A 28 -15.40 -25.13 -12.70
N ALA A 29 -15.42 -26.36 -13.23
CA ALA A 29 -15.91 -26.65 -14.58
C ALA A 29 -17.41 -26.34 -14.74
N LEU A 30 -18.24 -26.70 -13.76
CA LEU A 30 -19.68 -26.42 -13.75
C LEU A 30 -19.99 -24.92 -13.68
N GLY A 31 -19.11 -24.13 -13.06
CA GLY A 31 -19.23 -22.67 -13.01
C GLY A 31 -18.55 -21.92 -14.13
N HIS A 32 -18.00 -22.59 -15.15
CA HIS A 32 -17.16 -21.91 -16.16
C HIS A 32 -16.00 -21.10 -15.56
N GLY A 33 -15.50 -21.50 -14.38
CA GLY A 33 -14.40 -20.84 -13.70
C GLY A 33 -13.06 -21.56 -13.91
N THR A 34 -12.10 -21.35 -13.01
CA THR A 34 -10.75 -21.92 -13.12
C THR A 34 -10.40 -22.74 -11.89
N PHE A 35 -9.63 -23.82 -12.09
CA PHE A 35 -9.03 -24.59 -11.02
C PHE A 35 -7.51 -24.46 -11.08
N GLN A 36 -6.89 -24.12 -9.95
CA GLN A 36 -5.44 -24.11 -9.80
C GLN A 36 -5.03 -25.06 -8.67
N HIS A 37 -4.06 -25.93 -8.95
CA HIS A 37 -3.42 -26.72 -7.92
C HIS A 37 -2.20 -25.98 -7.40
N SER A 38 -2.17 -25.76 -6.09
CA SER A 38 -0.96 -25.35 -5.38
C SER A 38 -0.38 -26.56 -4.68
N CYS A 39 0.86 -26.90 -5.01
CA CYS A 39 1.64 -27.81 -4.20
C CYS A 39 1.78 -27.25 -2.76
N LEU A 40 2.30 -28.06 -1.83
CA LEU A 40 2.61 -27.66 -0.44
C LEU A 40 3.77 -26.65 -0.36
N SER A 41 3.82 -25.67 -1.27
CA SER A 41 4.77 -24.58 -1.28
C SER A 41 4.05 -23.25 -1.03
N LEU A 42 4.67 -22.39 -0.21
CA LEU A 42 4.22 -21.03 0.04
C LEU A 42 4.22 -20.18 -1.24
N GLU A 43 5.13 -20.45 -2.17
CA GLU A 43 5.22 -19.75 -3.45
C GLU A 43 4.03 -20.08 -4.36
N GLY A 44 3.64 -21.36 -4.46
CA GLY A 44 2.46 -21.78 -5.20
C GLY A 44 1.17 -21.16 -4.64
N LEU A 45 1.06 -21.11 -3.31
CA LEU A 45 -0.10 -20.52 -2.64
C LEU A 45 -0.18 -19.02 -2.91
N ARG A 46 0.96 -18.32 -2.86
CA ARG A 46 1.05 -16.89 -3.20
C ARG A 46 0.69 -16.62 -4.66
N GLY A 47 1.12 -17.48 -5.59
CA GLY A 47 0.74 -17.41 -7.00
C GLY A 47 -0.76 -17.55 -7.20
N ALA A 48 -1.36 -18.57 -6.57
CA ALA A 48 -2.80 -18.84 -6.66
C ALA A 48 -3.67 -17.69 -6.12
N PHE A 49 -3.32 -17.13 -4.95
CA PHE A 49 -4.04 -15.97 -4.41
C PHE A 49 -3.86 -14.70 -5.23
N SER A 50 -2.68 -14.52 -5.85
CA SER A 50 -2.44 -13.39 -6.76
C SER A 50 -3.28 -13.52 -8.04
N SER A 51 -3.40 -14.75 -8.57
CA SER A 51 -4.25 -15.05 -9.71
C SER A 51 -5.72 -14.78 -9.39
N ILE A 52 -6.25 -15.30 -8.27
CA ILE A 52 -7.65 -15.06 -7.87
C ILE A 52 -7.91 -13.57 -7.65
N SER A 53 -7.00 -12.86 -6.96
CA SER A 53 -7.17 -11.43 -6.72
C SER A 53 -7.26 -10.65 -8.03
N SER A 54 -6.47 -11.03 -9.04
CA SER A 54 -6.50 -10.40 -10.36
C SER A 54 -7.84 -10.67 -11.04
N THR A 55 -8.28 -11.94 -11.10
CA THR A 55 -9.55 -12.33 -11.72
C THR A 55 -10.78 -11.70 -11.06
N VAL A 56 -10.81 -11.63 -9.72
CA VAL A 56 -11.91 -10.95 -8.97
C VAL A 56 -11.92 -9.45 -9.21
N THR A 57 -10.75 -8.86 -9.44
CA THR A 57 -10.64 -7.43 -9.77
C THR A 57 -11.08 -7.15 -11.22
N GLU A 58 -10.81 -8.08 -12.14
CA GLU A 58 -11.18 -7.99 -13.56
C GLU A 58 -12.67 -8.24 -13.82
N THR A 59 -13.29 -9.23 -13.15
CA THR A 59 -14.71 -9.60 -13.35
C THR A 59 -15.73 -8.56 -12.86
N ARG A 60 -15.30 -7.51 -12.16
CA ARG A 60 -16.18 -6.40 -11.73
C ARG A 60 -16.35 -5.29 -12.78
N LEU A 61 -15.65 -5.37 -13.91
CA LEU A 61 -15.79 -4.40 -14.99
C LEU A 61 -16.64 -5.02 -16.11
N PRO A 62 -17.81 -4.46 -16.45
CA PRO A 62 -18.54 -4.90 -17.63
C PRO A 62 -17.64 -4.78 -18.85
N ALA A 63 -17.64 -5.82 -19.70
CA ALA A 63 -16.76 -5.98 -20.86
C ALA A 63 -16.81 -4.81 -21.87
N THR A 64 -17.78 -3.89 -21.73
CA THR A 64 -17.95 -2.70 -22.56
C THR A 64 -17.22 -1.44 -22.02
N CYS A 65 -16.55 -1.49 -20.87
CA CYS A 65 -15.72 -0.40 -20.33
C CYS A 65 -14.20 -0.69 -20.36
N LEU A 66 -13.76 -1.66 -21.16
CA LEU A 66 -12.37 -2.11 -21.20
C LEU A 66 -11.39 -1.16 -21.92
N GLU A 67 -11.86 -0.09 -22.55
CA GLU A 67 -10.97 0.82 -23.29
C GLU A 67 -10.37 1.99 -22.48
N ALA A 68 -10.79 2.21 -21.22
CA ALA A 68 -10.28 3.34 -20.41
C ALA A 68 -9.65 2.96 -19.05
N SER A 69 -9.70 1.69 -18.66
CA SER A 69 -8.95 1.23 -17.48
C SER A 69 -7.54 0.89 -17.93
N SER A 70 -6.67 1.90 -18.03
CA SER A 70 -5.24 1.66 -18.20
C SER A 70 -4.79 0.66 -17.14
N LEU A 71 -4.54 -0.59 -17.55
CA LEU A 71 -4.04 -1.63 -16.67
C LEU A 71 -2.79 -1.08 -16.01
N HIS A 72 -2.83 -0.90 -14.70
CA HIS A 72 -1.73 -0.28 -13.98
C HIS A 72 -0.57 -1.26 -14.04
N GLN A 73 0.45 -0.94 -14.83
CA GLN A 73 1.61 -1.81 -14.98
C GLN A 73 2.42 -1.78 -13.69
N LEU A 74 2.71 -2.97 -13.14
CA LEU A 74 3.47 -3.11 -11.92
C LEU A 74 4.97 -2.90 -12.20
N ARG A 75 5.63 -2.12 -11.33
CA ARG A 75 7.10 -2.01 -11.32
C ARG A 75 7.70 -3.37 -10.99
N GLN A 76 8.61 -3.83 -11.84
CA GLN A 76 9.47 -4.98 -11.54
C GLN A 76 10.60 -4.50 -10.64
N VAL A 77 10.67 -5.04 -9.42
CA VAL A 77 11.66 -4.65 -8.43
C VAL A 77 12.26 -5.87 -7.73
N THR A 78 13.54 -5.75 -7.38
CA THR A 78 14.23 -6.73 -6.54
C THR A 78 14.18 -6.25 -5.10
N PHE A 79 13.65 -7.08 -4.20
CA PHE A 79 13.60 -6.74 -2.79
C PHE A 79 14.96 -6.91 -2.13
N GLU A 80 15.22 -6.06 -1.15
CA GLU A 80 16.37 -6.22 -0.28
C GLU A 80 16.32 -7.56 0.46
N PRO A 81 17.42 -8.35 0.47
CA PRO A 81 17.52 -9.48 1.36
C PRO A 81 17.53 -9.01 2.82
N PHE A 82 16.95 -9.82 3.70
CA PHE A 82 16.83 -9.57 5.15
C PHE A 82 18.16 -9.69 5.93
N ASP A 83 19.30 -9.74 5.22
CA ASP A 83 20.63 -9.89 5.81
C ASP A 83 21.19 -8.53 6.27
N GLY A 84 20.68 -8.11 7.44
CA GLY A 84 20.59 -6.76 7.97
C GLY A 84 21.82 -5.85 8.12
N LEU A 85 22.96 -6.03 7.46
CA LEU A 85 24.17 -5.25 7.82
C LEU A 85 25.13 -4.80 6.71
N LYS A 86 25.01 -5.23 5.46
CA LYS A 86 25.91 -4.71 4.41
C LYS A 86 25.47 -3.31 3.98
N ARG A 87 26.41 -2.36 3.88
CA ARG A 87 26.19 -1.06 3.22
C ARG A 87 25.68 -1.37 1.81
N LYS A 88 24.41 -1.04 1.55
CA LYS A 88 23.79 -1.19 0.24
C LYS A 88 23.87 0.14 -0.50
N THR A 89 23.74 0.08 -1.82
CA THR A 89 23.72 1.26 -2.68
C THR A 89 22.54 2.15 -2.33
N SER A 90 22.83 3.44 -2.22
CA SER A 90 21.85 4.49 -1.98
C SER A 90 22.03 5.58 -3.02
N ASP A 91 20.91 6.13 -3.48
CA ASP A 91 20.89 7.33 -4.29
C ASP A 91 20.82 8.55 -3.36
N VAL A 92 21.62 9.57 -3.66
CA VAL A 92 21.56 10.88 -3.01
C VAL A 92 20.59 11.73 -3.82
N LEU A 93 19.56 12.25 -3.17
CA LEU A 93 18.49 13.01 -3.82
C LEU A 93 18.45 14.40 -3.20
N HIS A 94 18.50 15.43 -4.05
CA HIS A 94 18.14 16.79 -3.68
C HIS A 94 16.65 16.96 -3.91
N CYS A 95 15.90 17.28 -2.86
CA CYS A 95 14.45 17.30 -2.91
C CYS A 95 13.86 18.60 -2.40
N ARG A 96 12.71 18.99 -2.96
CA ARG A 96 11.76 19.87 -2.28
C ARG A 96 10.95 19.04 -1.29
N ARG A 97 10.93 19.45 -0.01
CA ARG A 97 10.14 18.79 1.04
C ARG A 97 8.89 19.62 1.35
N ILE A 98 7.75 18.97 1.30
CA ILE A 98 6.43 19.58 1.51
C ILE A 98 5.77 18.89 2.69
N ARG A 99 5.32 19.69 3.66
CA ARG A 99 4.52 19.25 4.80
C ARG A 99 3.08 19.72 4.62
N TYR A 100 2.14 18.88 5.00
CA TYR A 100 0.73 19.22 5.04
C TYR A 100 0.27 19.36 6.48
N VAL A 101 -0.53 20.38 6.75
CA VAL A 101 -1.10 20.65 8.08
C VAL A 101 -2.60 20.88 7.93
N PHE A 102 -3.43 20.13 8.65
CA PHE A 102 -4.88 20.32 8.61
C PHE A 102 -5.34 21.23 9.74
N ALA A 103 -5.91 22.38 9.39
CA ALA A 103 -6.38 23.40 10.33
C ALA A 103 -7.88 23.27 10.66
N GLY A 104 -8.43 22.05 10.58
CA GLY A 104 -9.83 21.74 10.91
C GLY A 104 -10.83 21.93 9.75
N SER A 105 -10.57 22.84 8.80
CA SER A 105 -11.45 23.07 7.64
C SER A 105 -10.76 22.91 6.29
N HIS A 106 -9.45 23.10 6.24
CA HIS A 106 -8.65 23.03 5.02
C HIS A 106 -7.26 22.52 5.33
N VAL A 107 -6.64 21.92 4.31
CA VAL A 107 -5.22 21.52 4.37
C VAL A 107 -4.37 22.70 3.92
N GLN A 108 -3.40 23.06 4.74
CA GLN A 108 -2.35 24.03 4.45
C GLN A 108 -1.09 23.29 4.00
N THR A 109 -0.37 23.92 3.09
CA THR A 109 0.89 23.40 2.55
C THR A 109 2.04 24.27 3.07
N GLU A 110 2.97 23.64 3.76
CA GLU A 110 4.21 24.24 4.23
C GLU A 110 5.36 23.66 3.39
N VAL A 111 5.95 24.50 2.55
CA VAL A 111 7.12 24.12 1.75
C VAL A 111 8.36 24.55 2.53
N GLU A 112 9.30 23.63 2.71
CA GLU A 112 10.59 23.97 3.31
C GLU A 112 11.37 24.90 2.36
N PRO A 113 11.91 26.03 2.86
CA PRO A 113 12.51 27.04 2.00
C PRO A 113 13.77 26.53 1.28
N ASP A 114 14.54 25.66 1.96
CA ASP A 114 15.74 25.05 1.42
C ASP A 114 15.43 23.67 0.87
N HIS A 115 16.17 23.28 -0.17
CA HIS A 115 16.14 21.90 -0.62
C HIS A 115 16.78 20.99 0.43
N VAL A 116 16.21 19.81 0.61
CA VAL A 116 16.73 18.80 1.54
C VAL A 116 17.52 17.75 0.78
N ILE A 117 18.59 17.26 1.39
CA ILE A 117 19.36 16.14 0.87
C ILE A 117 18.95 14.90 1.63
N VAL A 118 18.52 13.87 0.91
CA VAL A 118 18.18 12.57 1.48
C VAL A 118 18.90 11.45 0.75
N GLN A 119 19.13 10.35 1.46
CA GLN A 119 19.72 9.13 0.92
C GLN A 119 18.66 8.03 0.91
N CYS A 120 18.28 7.56 -0.27
CA CYS A 120 17.30 6.48 -0.42
C CYS A 120 17.98 5.22 -0.95
N ARG A 121 17.70 4.06 -0.35
CA ARG A 121 18.24 2.80 -0.87
C ARG A 121 17.55 2.43 -2.19
N GLN A 122 18.32 1.83 -3.10
CA GLN A 122 17.84 1.49 -4.45
C GLN A 122 16.78 0.37 -4.47
N CYS A 123 16.80 -0.53 -3.49
CA CYS A 123 15.90 -1.67 -3.42
C CYS A 123 14.89 -1.49 -2.28
N PRO A 124 13.59 -1.79 -2.51
CA PRO A 124 12.60 -1.76 -1.44
C PRO A 124 12.83 -2.95 -0.49
N TRP A 125 12.48 -2.79 0.78
CA TRP A 125 12.51 -3.91 1.74
C TRP A 125 11.14 -4.54 1.95
N MET A 126 10.05 -3.80 1.71
CA MET A 126 8.67 -4.28 1.83
C MET A 126 7.77 -3.59 0.82
N GLN A 127 6.56 -4.13 0.68
CA GLN A 127 5.52 -3.56 -0.16
C GLN A 127 4.18 -3.56 0.56
N GLY A 128 3.39 -2.51 0.31
CA GLY A 128 1.96 -2.48 0.60
C GLY A 128 1.14 -2.82 -0.64
N GLY A 129 -0.17 -2.57 -0.57
CA GLY A 129 -1.04 -2.73 -1.75
C GLY A 129 -0.66 -1.76 -2.88
N MET A 130 -0.35 -0.51 -2.52
CA MET A 130 -0.14 0.59 -3.47
C MET A 130 1.32 1.07 -3.60
N HIS A 131 2.13 0.79 -2.58
CA HIS A 131 3.45 1.43 -2.43
C HIS A 131 4.55 0.39 -2.22
N LEU A 132 5.73 0.71 -2.73
CA LEU A 132 7.01 0.11 -2.37
C LEU A 132 7.64 0.95 -1.26
N VAL A 133 8.29 0.29 -0.30
CA VAL A 133 8.86 0.94 0.89
C VAL A 133 10.37 0.73 0.91
N PHE A 134 11.10 1.83 1.04
CA PHE A 134 12.56 1.91 0.97
C PHE A 134 13.12 2.48 2.27
N TRP A 135 14.38 2.14 2.57
CA TRP A 135 15.14 2.86 3.60
C TRP A 135 15.42 4.28 3.10
N LEU A 136 15.22 5.25 4.00
CA LEU A 136 15.53 6.66 3.78
C LEU A 136 16.36 7.16 4.98
N THR A 137 17.35 7.98 4.70
CA THR A 137 18.11 8.70 5.71
C THR A 137 18.15 10.17 5.32
N ASP A 138 17.84 11.08 6.25
CA ASP A 138 17.98 12.52 6.00
C ASP A 138 19.43 13.00 6.19
N ALA A 139 19.69 14.28 5.91
CA ALA A 139 21.00 14.90 6.11
C ALA A 139 21.49 14.85 7.57
N ALA A 140 20.58 14.76 8.55
CA ALA A 140 20.91 14.63 9.97
C ALA A 140 21.26 13.18 10.38
N GLY A 141 21.16 12.22 9.47
CA GLY A 141 21.38 10.80 9.76
C GLY A 141 20.17 10.11 10.39
N THR A 142 19.01 10.78 10.42
CA THR A 142 17.77 10.24 10.99
C THR A 142 17.22 9.13 10.11
N ARG A 143 16.85 8.01 10.72
CA ARG A 143 16.27 6.87 10.02
C ARG A 143 14.80 7.14 9.68
N MET A 144 14.48 7.01 8.41
CA MET A 144 13.17 7.24 7.83
C MET A 144 12.80 6.10 6.87
N VAL A 145 11.58 6.15 6.35
CA VAL A 145 11.12 5.30 5.25
C VAL A 145 10.65 6.16 4.10
N ALA A 146 10.99 5.78 2.87
CA ALA A 146 10.41 6.35 1.67
C ALA A 146 9.36 5.40 1.09
N LYS A 147 8.21 5.94 0.70
CA LYS A 147 7.09 5.23 0.07
C LYS A 147 6.90 5.79 -1.33
N ALA A 148 7.13 4.95 -2.34
CA ALA A 148 6.94 5.29 -3.74
C ALA A 148 5.86 4.39 -4.35
N SER A 149 5.24 4.81 -5.46
CA SER A 149 4.20 4.03 -6.11
C SER A 149 4.73 2.70 -6.64
N ARG A 150 3.94 1.63 -6.48
CA ARG A 150 4.24 0.31 -7.06
C ARG A 150 3.98 0.26 -8.57
N PHE A 151 3.31 1.26 -9.12
CA PHE A 151 2.87 1.27 -10.52
C PHE A 151 3.75 2.18 -11.39
N THR A 152 3.93 1.80 -12.64
CA THR A 152 4.52 2.65 -13.70
C THR A 152 3.43 3.39 -14.47
N GLY A 153 3.83 4.32 -15.34
CA GLY A 153 2.97 4.78 -16.43
C GLY A 153 2.01 5.92 -16.10
N GLY A 154 2.34 6.78 -15.13
CA GLY A 154 1.63 8.05 -14.94
C GLY A 154 0.16 7.95 -14.55
N SER A 155 -0.32 6.77 -14.13
CA SER A 155 -1.65 6.62 -13.51
C SER A 155 -1.82 7.66 -12.39
N GLU A 156 -3.05 8.11 -12.13
CA GLU A 156 -3.30 9.07 -11.04
C GLU A 156 -2.73 8.57 -9.70
N ARG A 157 -2.69 7.25 -9.51
CA ARG A 157 -2.14 6.57 -8.32
C ARG A 157 -0.60 6.51 -8.28
N SER A 158 0.07 6.65 -9.40
CA SER A 158 1.52 6.85 -9.50
C SER A 158 1.93 8.31 -9.66
N SER A 159 0.95 9.20 -9.79
CA SER A 159 1.20 10.63 -9.97
C SER A 159 1.64 11.29 -8.68
N ALA A 160 2.34 12.43 -8.80
CA ALA A 160 2.66 13.33 -7.69
C ALA A 160 1.41 13.62 -6.84
N LYS A 161 0.27 13.85 -7.48
CA LYS A 161 -1.02 14.13 -6.83
C LYS A 161 -1.49 12.98 -5.94
N GLY A 162 -1.38 11.74 -6.41
CA GLY A 162 -1.79 10.56 -5.62
C GLY A 162 -0.96 10.39 -4.34
N LEU A 163 0.35 10.63 -4.43
CA LEU A 163 1.26 10.60 -3.28
C LEU A 163 1.07 11.81 -2.36
N ALA A 164 0.79 12.99 -2.90
CA ALA A 164 0.43 14.17 -2.12
C ALA A 164 -0.84 13.93 -1.28
N HIS A 165 -1.90 13.39 -1.88
CA HIS A 165 -3.14 13.05 -1.17
C HIS A 165 -2.93 12.08 0.00
N TYR A 166 -1.97 11.17 -0.12
CA TYR A 166 -1.60 10.29 0.99
C TYR A 166 -1.05 11.09 2.18
N ALA A 167 -0.15 12.04 1.94
CA ALA A 167 0.41 12.89 2.99
C ALA A 167 -0.64 13.86 3.58
N GLU A 168 -1.52 14.41 2.74
CA GLU A 168 -2.66 15.23 3.17
C GLU A 168 -3.60 14.45 4.09
N SER A 169 -3.95 13.21 3.71
CA SER A 169 -4.83 12.35 4.50
C SER A 169 -4.25 12.06 5.88
N LEU A 170 -2.92 11.88 5.98
CA LEU A 170 -2.22 11.71 7.25
C LEU A 170 -2.27 12.98 8.11
N ALA A 171 -2.18 14.17 7.52
CA ALA A 171 -2.32 15.43 8.24
C ALA A 171 -3.73 15.59 8.83
N VAL A 172 -4.76 15.21 8.07
CA VAL A 172 -6.15 15.18 8.57
C VAL A 172 -6.30 14.18 9.71
N ALA A 173 -5.79 12.95 9.55
CA ALA A 173 -5.84 11.92 10.58
C ALA A 173 -5.11 12.35 11.86
N ALA A 174 -3.97 13.03 11.75
CA ALA A 174 -3.22 13.57 12.88
C ALA A 174 -4.03 14.61 13.65
N HIS A 175 -4.74 15.51 12.97
CA HIS A 175 -5.63 16.48 13.60
C HIS A 175 -6.74 15.80 14.43
N PHE A 176 -7.43 14.83 13.85
CA PHE A 176 -8.46 14.07 14.57
C PHE A 176 -7.88 13.27 15.74
N ALA A 177 -6.67 12.72 15.60
CA ALA A 177 -6.00 12.01 16.69
C ALA A 177 -5.75 12.93 17.89
N SER A 178 -5.33 14.18 17.67
CA SER A 178 -5.18 15.16 18.76
C SER A 178 -6.51 15.45 19.45
N GLY A 179 -7.61 15.58 18.69
CA GLY A 179 -8.95 15.74 19.26
C GLY A 179 -9.39 14.52 20.08
N PHE A 180 -9.16 13.31 19.56
CA PHE A 180 -9.46 12.06 20.25
C PHE A 180 -8.67 11.92 21.56
N GLN A 181 -7.37 12.26 21.54
CA GLN A 181 -6.52 12.24 22.73
C GLN A 181 -7.06 13.18 23.82
N ALA A 182 -7.51 14.37 23.44
CA ALA A 182 -8.06 15.35 24.39
C ALA A 182 -9.35 14.86 25.07
N VAL A 183 -10.15 14.04 24.39
CA VAL A 183 -11.42 13.50 24.92
C VAL A 183 -11.21 12.21 25.71
N CYS A 184 -10.37 11.31 25.22
CA CYS A 184 -10.27 9.94 25.74
C CYS A 184 -9.05 9.70 26.64
N SER A 185 -8.11 10.64 26.74
CA SER A 185 -6.84 10.49 27.47
C SER A 185 -6.04 9.23 27.07
N ARG A 186 -6.22 8.77 25.82
CA ARG A 186 -5.53 7.60 25.26
C ARG A 186 -4.47 8.05 24.26
N PRO A 187 -3.21 7.59 24.38
CA PRO A 187 -2.16 8.00 23.47
C PRO A 187 -2.39 7.41 22.08
N LEU A 188 -2.56 8.29 21.10
CA LEU A 188 -2.66 7.95 19.68
C LEU A 188 -1.95 8.99 18.84
N ARG A 189 -0.93 8.61 18.07
CA ARG A 189 -0.24 9.52 17.15
C ARG A 189 -0.20 8.93 15.75
N PHE A 190 -0.31 9.79 14.75
CA PHE A 190 0.09 9.48 13.39
C PHE A 190 1.53 9.92 13.18
N VAL A 191 2.30 9.13 12.44
CA VAL A 191 3.67 9.52 12.09
C VAL A 191 3.65 10.75 11.20
N GLN A 192 4.65 11.62 11.39
CA GLN A 192 4.82 12.76 10.51
C GLN A 192 5.19 12.26 9.11
N CYS A 193 4.52 12.85 8.13
CA CYS A 193 4.57 12.44 6.74
C CYS A 193 4.85 13.66 5.87
N HIS A 194 5.83 13.55 4.98
CA HIS A 194 6.22 14.61 4.08
C HIS A 194 6.20 14.12 2.64
N PHE A 195 5.77 14.97 1.73
CA PHE A 195 5.91 14.73 0.30
C PHE A 195 7.25 15.27 -0.17
N TYR A 196 7.94 14.48 -0.99
CA TYR A 196 9.24 14.79 -1.56
C TYR A 196 9.13 14.79 -3.08
N GLU A 197 9.70 15.81 -3.69
CA GLU A 197 9.87 15.95 -5.14
C GLU A 197 11.35 16.12 -5.43
N ALA A 198 11.91 15.25 -6.26
CA ALA A 198 13.30 15.36 -6.67
C ALA A 198 13.49 16.59 -7.55
N LEU A 199 14.55 17.36 -7.28
CA LEU A 199 14.93 18.52 -8.07
C LEU A 199 15.85 18.13 -9.23
N ASP A 200 16.58 17.03 -9.07
CA ASP A 200 17.53 16.53 -10.05
C ASP A 200 16.82 15.71 -11.13
N ALA A 201 16.96 16.13 -12.39
CA ALA A 201 16.43 15.38 -13.54
C ALA A 201 17.06 13.98 -13.70
N SER A 202 18.21 13.75 -13.08
CA SER A 202 18.89 12.45 -13.03
C SER A 202 18.35 11.51 -11.95
N ALA A 203 17.47 11.98 -11.06
CA ALA A 203 16.90 11.14 -10.02
C ALA A 203 16.16 9.93 -10.66
N PRO A 204 16.30 8.73 -10.07
CA PRO A 204 15.58 7.55 -10.55
C PRO A 204 14.08 7.82 -10.67
N GLU A 205 13.43 7.33 -11.72
CA GLU A 205 12.01 7.59 -12.01
C GLU A 205 11.10 7.32 -10.80
N ILE A 206 11.39 6.26 -10.05
CA ILE A 206 10.63 5.86 -8.84
C ILE A 206 10.73 6.87 -7.69
N PHE A 207 11.78 7.69 -7.66
CA PHE A 207 12.04 8.70 -6.64
C PHE A 207 11.83 10.13 -7.15
N GLN A 208 11.25 10.32 -8.33
CA GLN A 208 10.82 11.64 -8.81
C GLN A 208 9.80 12.25 -7.84
N HIS A 209 8.88 11.43 -7.33
CA HIS A 209 7.95 11.79 -6.27
C HIS A 209 7.82 10.63 -5.29
N PHE A 210 7.90 10.91 -3.99
CA PHE A 210 7.69 9.91 -2.95
C PHE A 210 7.25 10.57 -1.65
N VAL A 211 6.84 9.75 -0.70
CA VAL A 211 6.48 10.18 0.64
C VAL A 211 7.51 9.67 1.63
N GLY A 212 8.03 10.55 2.49
CA GLY A 212 8.92 10.18 3.59
C GLY A 212 8.21 10.21 4.93
N GLU A 213 8.44 9.20 5.76
CA GLU A 213 7.90 9.10 7.12
C GLU A 213 8.99 8.69 8.11
N GLU A 214 8.77 9.00 9.40
CA GLU A 214 9.58 8.48 10.51
C GLU A 214 9.64 6.94 10.47
N PHE A 215 10.82 6.36 10.68
CA PHE A 215 10.95 4.91 10.82
C PHE A 215 10.38 4.45 12.16
N ILE A 216 9.39 3.56 12.13
CA ILE A 216 8.81 2.95 13.34
C ILE A 216 9.52 1.62 13.61
N PRO A 217 10.29 1.49 14.71
CA PRO A 217 10.89 0.20 15.08
C PRO A 217 9.83 -0.77 15.61
N GLY A 218 10.03 -2.07 15.37
CA GLY A 218 9.21 -3.14 15.92
C GLY A 218 8.26 -3.78 14.91
N VAL A 219 7.15 -4.34 15.41
CA VAL A 219 6.17 -5.07 14.61
C VAL A 219 5.04 -4.14 14.20
N ILE A 220 4.79 -4.03 12.91
CA ILE A 220 3.68 -3.25 12.36
C ILE A 220 2.42 -4.12 12.35
N VAL A 221 1.39 -3.71 13.08
CA VAL A 221 0.10 -4.42 13.19
C VAL A 221 -1.00 -3.59 12.54
N LYS A 222 -1.85 -4.26 11.74
CA LYS A 222 -3.04 -3.66 11.14
C LYS A 222 -4.27 -4.00 12.00
N PHE A 223 -4.87 -2.98 12.61
CA PHE A 223 -6.04 -3.14 13.50
C PHE A 223 -7.38 -3.20 12.79
N ASN A 224 -7.52 -2.50 11.66
CA ASN A 224 -8.69 -2.60 10.80
C ASN A 224 -8.32 -2.39 9.32
N SER A 225 -9.27 -2.67 8.42
CA SER A 225 -9.10 -2.49 6.99
C SER A 225 -10.17 -1.56 6.42
N ASN A 226 -9.85 -0.96 5.27
CA ASN A 226 -10.80 -0.14 4.51
C ASN A 226 -12.00 -0.93 3.97
N GLY A 227 -12.00 -2.27 4.13
CA GLY A 227 -13.13 -3.15 3.81
C GLY A 227 -13.95 -3.55 5.03
N GLY A 228 -13.88 -2.80 6.14
CA GLY A 228 -14.69 -3.01 7.34
C GLY A 228 -14.26 -4.17 8.25
N HIS A 229 -13.09 -4.77 8.03
CA HIS A 229 -12.60 -5.86 8.87
C HIS A 229 -11.85 -5.28 10.09
N ALA A 230 -12.08 -5.84 11.29
CA ALA A 230 -11.40 -5.44 12.51
C ALA A 230 -10.65 -6.63 13.15
N ASN A 231 -9.43 -6.38 13.64
CA ASN A 231 -8.57 -7.36 14.28
C ASN A 231 -8.66 -7.25 15.81
N LEU A 232 -9.77 -7.72 16.37
CA LEU A 232 -10.13 -7.53 17.77
C LEU A 232 -9.20 -8.23 18.78
N ALA A 233 -8.44 -9.22 18.33
CA ALA A 233 -7.55 -10.00 19.20
C ALA A 233 -6.24 -9.26 19.56
N GLN A 234 -5.92 -8.16 18.87
CA GLN A 234 -4.66 -7.45 19.07
C GLN A 234 -4.75 -6.40 20.19
N GLN A 235 -3.70 -6.33 21.01
CA GLN A 235 -3.58 -5.28 22.03
C GLN A 235 -3.62 -3.90 21.38
N GLY A 236 -4.47 -3.01 21.89
CA GLY A 236 -4.70 -1.67 21.33
C GLY A 236 -5.78 -1.61 20.25
N SER A 237 -6.39 -2.74 19.86
CA SER A 237 -7.51 -2.76 18.92
C SER A 237 -8.70 -1.92 19.41
N ASP A 238 -8.97 -1.92 20.72
CA ASP A 238 -10.04 -1.13 21.32
C ASP A 238 -9.85 0.38 21.05
N THR A 239 -8.62 0.88 21.18
CA THR A 239 -8.26 2.27 20.87
C THR A 239 -8.39 2.57 19.39
N ALA A 240 -7.93 1.66 18.52
CA ALA A 240 -8.03 1.83 17.07
C ALA A 240 -9.50 1.86 16.58
N GLN A 241 -10.36 0.98 17.11
CA GLN A 241 -11.78 0.99 16.75
C GLN A 241 -12.51 2.21 17.33
N ALA A 242 -12.22 2.58 18.59
CA ALA A 242 -12.80 3.78 19.20
C ALA A 242 -12.42 5.05 18.43
N PHE A 243 -11.16 5.17 17.98
CA PHE A 243 -10.74 6.27 17.13
C PHE A 243 -11.48 6.28 15.79
N SER A 244 -11.60 5.11 15.14
CA SER A 244 -12.31 5.00 13.86
C SER A 244 -13.78 5.40 13.99
N HIS A 245 -14.43 5.06 15.12
CA HIS A 245 -15.79 5.49 15.44
C HIS A 245 -15.87 6.98 15.79
N PHE A 246 -14.89 7.54 16.50
CA PHE A 246 -14.83 8.96 16.85
C PHE A 246 -14.78 9.86 15.61
N THR A 247 -14.15 9.39 14.53
CA THR A 247 -14.01 10.15 13.28
C THR A 247 -15.23 10.08 12.35
N TYR A 248 -16.25 9.28 12.67
CA TYR A 248 -17.49 9.15 11.90
C TYR A 248 -18.51 10.21 12.34
#